data_AF-A0A7X0JPR3-F1
#
_entry.id   AF-A0A7X0JPR3-F1
#
_cell.length_a   1.000
_cell.length_b   1.000
_cell.length_c   1.000
_cell.angle_alpha   90.00
_cell.angle_beta   90.00
_cell.angle_gamma   90.00
#
_symmetry.space_group_name_H-M   'P 1'
#
loop_
_entity.id
_entity.type
_entity.pdbx_description
1 polymer ?
#
loop_
_entity_poly.entity_id
_entity_poly.type
_entity_poly.pdbx_seq_one_letter_code
_entity_poly.pdbx_strand_id
1 'polypeptide(L)'
;MIVPSSLARDAGIAVNRGIVVDDGMMTSDPNVFSLGECAEHRGICYGLVAPLYEAARVLADRLIGGTSEYHGSVVNTKLKVTGINLFSAGDFAEAPDREEIVLRDASAGIYKRLVLKDNRIIGAVLYGETADGSWFFDLMKRGIDISQMRDTLIFGQSYQGGSPLDPMAAVAALPDDAEICGCNGVCKGKITTTITGKGLTSLDDVRAHTKASASCGSCTGLVEQLMALTLGDAYNPAAVTPMCTCTELGHDDVRRLIKAKGLKTIPAVMQELEWKTSCGCAKCRPALNYYLVCDWPDEYADDYQSRYINERVHANIQKDGTYSVVPRMWGGVTNAAELRAIADVVDKFEIPMVKVTGGQRIDLLGVEKEDLPAVWADLGKAGFISGQAYAKGLRTVKTCVGSDWCRFGTQDSTGFGIRVEKFMWGSWTPAKLKLAVSGCPRNCAEATCKDIGVICVDSGFEIHFAGAAGLDIKGTDVLGLVKTEDEALEHIVALTQMYREQGRYLERIYKWAKRIGHDEIRRQIMGDPEKRRAYYDRFVFSQTFAQVDPWSERVSGKDKHEFKPMATISYNQAAE
;
A
#
# COMPACT_ATOMS: atom_id res chain seq x y z
N MET A 1 12.68 17.27 -12.78
CA MET A 1 11.32 17.69 -12.41
C MET A 1 10.82 18.55 -13.55
N ILE A 2 9.84 18.07 -14.31
CA ILE A 2 9.17 18.87 -15.34
C ILE A 2 8.00 19.53 -14.62
N VAL A 3 8.06 20.84 -14.44
CA VAL A 3 6.94 21.61 -13.89
C VAL A 3 5.98 21.91 -15.04
N PRO A 4 4.72 21.45 -15.00
CA PRO A 4 3.74 21.80 -16.03
C PRO A 4 3.36 23.29 -15.90
N SER A 5 4.03 24.15 -16.67
CA SER A 5 3.88 25.61 -16.64
C SER A 5 3.29 26.21 -17.92
N SER A 6 2.81 25.37 -18.85
CA SER A 6 2.23 25.81 -20.12
C SER A 6 1.05 26.76 -19.92
N LEU A 7 0.11 26.41 -19.03
CA LEU A 7 -1.05 27.26 -18.74
C LEU A 7 -0.66 28.64 -18.20
N ALA A 8 0.34 28.71 -17.30
CA ALA A 8 0.83 29.97 -16.76
C ALA A 8 1.51 30.82 -17.84
N ARG A 9 2.27 30.17 -18.74
CA ARG A 9 2.89 30.84 -19.89
C ARG A 9 1.85 31.39 -20.87
N ASP A 10 0.84 30.60 -21.19
CA ASP A 10 -0.27 31.02 -22.08
C ASP A 10 -1.08 32.18 -21.47
N ALA A 11 -1.15 32.24 -20.13
CA ALA A 11 -1.76 33.33 -19.38
C ALA A 11 -0.86 34.58 -19.20
N GLY A 12 0.37 34.58 -19.75
CA GLY A 12 1.30 35.71 -19.65
C GLY A 12 2.00 35.86 -18.29
N ILE A 13 1.96 34.84 -17.42
CA ILE A 13 2.63 34.83 -16.12
C ILE A 13 4.12 34.49 -16.33
N ALA A 14 5.00 35.15 -15.58
CA ALA A 14 6.44 34.90 -15.62
C ALA A 14 6.78 33.46 -15.20
N VAL A 15 7.50 32.76 -16.08
CA VAL A 15 7.87 31.34 -15.91
C VAL A 15 9.33 31.15 -16.33
N ASN A 16 10.07 30.41 -15.51
CA ASN A 16 11.42 29.91 -15.80
C ASN A 16 11.40 28.38 -15.77
N ARG A 17 11.99 27.76 -14.73
CA ARG A 17 11.89 26.33 -14.44
C ARG A 17 10.56 26.01 -13.75
N GLY A 18 10.02 26.96 -12.97
CA GLY A 18 8.66 26.98 -12.45
C GLY A 18 8.00 28.36 -12.67
N ILE A 19 6.82 28.55 -12.08
CA ILE A 19 6.10 29.83 -12.05
C ILE A 19 6.82 30.74 -11.04
N VAL A 20 7.36 31.87 -11.51
CA VAL A 20 8.18 32.76 -10.68
C VAL A 20 7.30 33.45 -9.65
N VAL A 21 7.70 33.39 -8.38
CA VAL A 21 7.01 34.06 -7.27
C VAL A 21 7.94 34.91 -6.40
N ASP A 22 7.38 35.95 -5.79
CA ASP A 22 8.03 36.75 -4.76
C ASP A 22 7.98 36.09 -3.36
N ASP A 23 8.48 36.78 -2.33
CA ASP A 23 8.49 36.27 -0.94
C ASP A 23 7.08 36.12 -0.33
N GLY A 24 6.04 36.70 -0.95
CA GLY A 24 4.63 36.55 -0.58
C GLY A 24 3.91 35.45 -1.38
N MET A 25 4.63 34.68 -2.21
CA MET A 25 4.09 33.68 -3.16
C MET A 25 3.27 34.29 -4.32
N MET A 26 3.38 35.59 -4.56
CA MET A 26 2.68 36.29 -5.63
C MET A 26 3.44 36.16 -6.95
N THR A 27 2.72 35.95 -8.05
CA THR A 27 3.32 35.86 -9.38
C THR A 27 3.51 37.24 -10.00
N SER A 28 3.89 37.32 -11.28
CA SER A 28 3.91 38.59 -12.03
C SER A 28 2.54 39.24 -12.20
N ASP A 29 1.44 38.49 -12.04
CA ASP A 29 0.10 39.04 -11.94
C ASP A 29 -0.28 39.17 -10.45
N PRO A 30 -0.65 40.38 -9.97
CA PRO A 30 -0.94 40.62 -8.56
C PRO A 30 -2.20 39.89 -8.05
N ASN A 31 -3.03 39.35 -8.93
CA ASN A 31 -4.22 38.57 -8.58
C ASN A 31 -3.98 37.06 -8.62
N VAL A 32 -2.79 36.62 -9.04
CA VAL A 32 -2.45 35.20 -9.17
C VAL A 32 -1.27 34.85 -8.27
N PHE A 33 -1.45 33.82 -7.45
CA PHE A 33 -0.44 33.26 -6.57
C PHE A 33 -0.05 31.85 -7.05
N SER A 34 1.18 31.44 -6.79
CA SER A 34 1.64 30.08 -7.09
C SER A 34 2.18 29.40 -5.83
N LEU A 35 1.85 28.12 -5.68
CA LEU A 35 2.21 27.32 -4.52
C LEU A 35 2.47 25.88 -4.96
N GLY A 36 3.38 25.19 -4.28
CA GLY A 36 3.66 23.79 -4.52
C GLY A 36 4.90 23.59 -5.38
N GLU A 37 5.04 22.40 -5.96
CA GLU A 37 6.20 22.05 -6.80
C GLU A 37 6.28 22.87 -8.08
N CYS A 38 5.21 23.60 -8.43
CA CYS A 38 5.19 24.46 -9.60
C CYS A 38 5.72 25.87 -9.35
N ALA A 39 5.90 26.29 -8.10
CA ALA A 39 6.42 27.61 -7.75
C ALA A 39 7.96 27.63 -7.81
N GLU A 40 8.51 28.70 -8.36
CA GLU A 40 9.93 29.02 -8.35
C GLU A 40 10.14 30.26 -7.48
N HIS A 41 10.67 30.04 -6.28
CA HIS A 41 10.98 31.12 -5.33
C HIS A 41 12.48 31.36 -5.32
N ARG A 42 12.90 32.60 -5.61
CA ARG A 42 14.32 33.02 -5.69
C ARG A 42 15.19 32.08 -6.54
N GLY A 43 14.64 31.59 -7.66
CA GLY A 43 15.31 30.67 -8.60
C GLY A 43 15.34 29.20 -8.19
N ILE A 44 14.65 28.82 -7.09
CA ILE A 44 14.62 27.45 -6.56
C ILE A 44 13.20 26.88 -6.68
N CYS A 45 13.09 25.67 -7.23
CA CYS A 45 11.86 24.86 -7.18
C CYS A 45 12.03 23.73 -6.15
N TYR A 46 11.21 23.74 -5.11
CA TYR A 46 11.25 22.71 -4.06
C TYR A 46 10.39 21.49 -4.45
N GLY A 47 10.99 20.29 -4.39
CA GLY A 47 10.28 19.01 -4.57
C GLY A 47 10.03 18.27 -3.26
N LEU A 48 9.81 19.01 -2.17
CA LEU A 48 9.73 18.48 -0.81
C LEU A 48 8.54 19.08 -0.08
N VAL A 49 7.80 18.25 0.65
CA VAL A 49 6.54 18.64 1.33
C VAL A 49 6.72 19.76 2.36
N ALA A 50 7.81 19.75 3.14
CA ALA A 50 8.04 20.74 4.20
C ALA A 50 8.15 22.19 3.66
N PRO A 51 9.03 22.49 2.68
CA PRO A 51 9.05 23.80 2.01
C PRO A 51 7.70 24.25 1.46
N LEU A 52 6.92 23.33 0.88
CA LEU A 52 5.60 23.67 0.33
C LEU A 52 4.60 24.07 1.41
N TYR A 53 4.66 23.45 2.60
CA TYR A 53 3.82 23.86 3.73
C TYR A 53 4.25 25.19 4.32
N GLU A 54 5.55 25.50 4.36
CA GLU A 54 6.05 26.81 4.79
C GLU A 54 5.54 27.92 3.87
N ALA A 55 5.72 27.74 2.55
CA ALA A 55 5.18 28.63 1.53
C ALA A 55 3.64 28.77 1.64
N ALA A 56 2.93 27.68 1.94
CA ALA A 56 1.47 27.69 2.08
C ALA A 56 1.01 28.53 3.28
N ARG A 57 1.75 28.49 4.39
CA ARG A 57 1.46 29.32 5.57
C ARG A 57 1.67 30.80 5.28
N VAL A 58 2.75 31.13 4.57
CA VAL A 58 3.02 32.52 4.14
C VAL A 58 1.92 33.03 3.21
N LEU A 59 1.53 32.24 2.21
CA LEU A 59 0.44 32.61 1.30
C LEU A 59 -0.90 32.76 2.05
N ALA A 60 -1.20 31.84 2.97
CA ALA A 60 -2.42 31.93 3.78
C ALA A 60 -2.47 33.21 4.62
N ASP A 61 -1.35 33.62 5.22
CA ASP A 61 -1.24 34.88 5.96
C ASP A 61 -1.41 36.10 5.02
N ARG A 62 -0.78 36.09 3.84
CA ARG A 62 -0.93 37.16 2.84
C ARG A 62 -2.38 37.33 2.36
N LEU A 63 -3.09 36.23 2.11
CA LEU A 63 -4.49 36.25 1.66
C LEU A 63 -5.45 36.84 2.71
N ILE A 64 -5.09 36.83 4.00
CA ILE A 64 -5.88 37.46 5.07
C ILE A 64 -5.36 38.86 5.46
N GLY A 65 -4.45 39.45 4.67
CA GLY A 65 -3.91 40.80 4.88
C GLY A 65 -2.68 40.87 5.79
N GLY A 66 -2.05 39.73 6.07
CA GLY A 66 -0.80 39.65 6.82
C GLY A 66 0.43 40.09 6.01
N THR A 67 1.60 40.00 6.65
CA THR A 67 2.89 40.50 6.09
C THR A 67 4.00 39.46 6.06
N SER A 68 3.68 38.19 6.32
CA SER A 68 4.68 37.12 6.34
C SER A 68 5.45 37.01 5.02
N GLU A 69 6.71 36.61 5.11
CA GLU A 69 7.60 36.41 3.96
C GLU A 69 8.26 35.03 4.02
N TYR A 70 8.35 34.40 2.86
CA TYR A 70 9.09 33.15 2.68
C TYR A 70 10.47 33.50 2.14
N HIS A 71 11.52 33.07 2.83
CA HIS A 71 12.91 33.34 2.44
C HIS A 71 13.66 32.09 1.93
N GLY A 72 12.93 31.00 1.68
CA GLY A 72 13.50 29.70 1.31
C GLY A 72 13.73 28.79 2.50
N SER A 73 13.65 27.49 2.26
CA SER A 73 13.84 26.44 3.29
C SER A 73 15.21 25.78 3.17
N VAL A 74 15.83 25.47 4.31
CA VAL A 74 16.97 24.54 4.39
C VAL A 74 16.42 23.12 4.40
N VAL A 75 16.77 22.35 3.37
CA VAL A 75 16.17 21.03 3.15
C VAL A 75 17.07 19.91 3.68
N ASN A 76 16.45 18.88 4.25
CA ASN A 76 17.04 17.55 4.32
C ASN A 76 16.36 16.65 3.29
N THR A 77 17.10 15.70 2.75
CA THR A 77 16.54 14.69 1.84
C THR A 77 16.72 13.33 2.47
N LYS A 78 15.59 12.64 2.68
CA LYS A 78 15.57 11.23 3.02
C LYS A 78 15.00 10.48 1.83
N LEU A 79 15.81 9.63 1.20
CA LEU A 79 15.38 8.86 0.04
C LEU A 79 14.37 7.80 0.49
N LYS A 80 13.20 7.75 -0.16
CA LYS A 80 12.11 6.83 0.15
C LYS A 80 12.03 5.70 -0.88
N VAL A 81 13.18 5.09 -1.20
CA VAL A 81 13.26 3.91 -2.07
C VAL A 81 13.43 2.69 -1.18
N THR A 82 12.58 1.68 -1.36
CA THR A 82 12.65 0.42 -0.63
C THR A 82 14.02 -0.24 -0.78
N GLY A 83 14.64 -0.61 0.33
CA GLY A 83 15.98 -1.21 0.37
C GLY A 83 17.14 -0.20 0.34
N ILE A 84 16.86 1.11 0.21
CA ILE A 84 17.87 2.17 0.30
C ILE A 84 17.51 3.12 1.44
N ASN A 85 18.16 2.93 2.59
CA ASN A 85 18.11 3.90 3.67
C ASN A 85 19.18 4.95 3.43
N LEU A 86 18.78 6.12 2.88
CA LEU A 86 19.70 7.23 2.63
C LEU A 86 19.17 8.49 3.32
N PHE A 87 20.04 9.15 4.07
CA PHE A 87 19.83 10.47 4.66
C PHE A 87 20.92 11.40 4.15
N SER A 88 20.54 12.61 3.72
CA SER A 88 21.49 13.66 3.37
C SER A 88 20.95 15.02 3.77
N ALA A 89 21.83 15.85 4.34
CA ALA A 89 21.51 17.23 4.70
C ALA A 89 22.75 18.13 4.61
N GLY A 90 22.53 19.42 4.38
CA GLY A 90 23.57 20.44 4.37
C GLY A 90 24.42 20.46 3.10
N ASP A 91 25.60 21.04 3.22
CA ASP A 91 26.59 21.20 2.16
C ASP A 91 27.70 20.15 2.26
N PHE A 92 27.85 19.37 1.19
CA PHE A 92 28.80 18.26 1.06
C PHE A 92 29.72 18.41 -0.16
N ALA A 93 29.78 19.61 -0.75
CA ALA A 93 30.75 19.92 -1.80
C ALA A 93 32.18 19.91 -1.25
N GLU A 94 33.14 19.54 -2.11
CA GLU A 94 34.55 19.61 -1.77
C GLU A 94 35.01 21.08 -1.76
N ALA A 95 35.71 21.47 -0.69
CA ALA A 95 36.38 22.76 -0.61
C ALA A 95 37.61 22.67 0.31
N PRO A 96 38.65 23.52 0.13
CA PRO A 96 39.90 23.43 0.89
C PRO A 96 39.75 23.71 2.39
N ASP A 97 38.68 24.39 2.79
CA ASP A 97 38.38 24.81 4.17
C ASP A 97 37.47 23.82 4.91
N ARG A 98 37.35 22.59 4.40
CA ARG A 98 36.45 21.57 4.93
C ARG A 98 37.21 20.34 5.40
N GLU A 99 36.74 19.79 6.50
CA GLU A 99 37.24 18.52 7.04
C GLU A 99 36.14 17.46 6.95
N GLU A 100 36.52 16.17 6.95
CA GLU A 100 35.56 15.07 6.83
C GLU A 100 35.80 13.99 7.87
N ILE A 101 34.71 13.44 8.41
CA ILE A 101 34.72 12.21 9.19
C ILE A 101 33.91 11.16 8.42
N VAL A 102 34.55 10.04 8.10
CA VAL A 102 33.95 8.97 7.28
C VAL A 102 34.01 7.64 8.02
N LEU A 103 32.86 6.96 8.10
CA LEU A 103 32.72 5.56 8.53
C LEU A 103 32.17 4.76 7.35
N ARG A 104 32.84 3.66 7.02
CA ARG A 104 32.44 2.75 5.93
C ARG A 104 32.57 1.31 6.37
N ASP A 105 31.44 0.60 6.42
CA ASP A 105 31.37 -0.85 6.56
C ASP A 105 30.68 -1.43 5.32
N ALA A 106 31.47 -1.99 4.42
CA ALA A 106 30.95 -2.56 3.17
C ALA A 106 30.13 -3.83 3.39
N SER A 107 30.41 -4.59 4.45
CA SER A 107 29.74 -5.88 4.73
C SER A 107 28.34 -5.68 5.33
N ALA A 108 28.21 -4.68 6.22
CA ALA A 108 26.93 -4.27 6.79
C ALA A 108 26.14 -3.31 5.88
N GLY A 109 26.77 -2.82 4.79
CA GLY A 109 26.17 -1.84 3.90
C GLY A 109 25.99 -0.46 4.54
N ILE A 110 26.88 -0.08 5.47
CA ILE A 110 26.83 1.18 6.22
C ILE A 110 27.86 2.16 5.66
N TYR A 111 27.42 3.39 5.41
CA TYR A 111 28.31 4.50 5.08
C TYR A 111 27.82 5.77 5.76
N LYS A 112 28.67 6.43 6.54
CA LYS A 112 28.39 7.72 7.19
C LYS A 112 29.51 8.70 6.82
N ARG A 113 29.17 9.89 6.34
CA ARG A 113 30.10 11.00 6.03
C ARG A 113 29.57 12.27 6.66
N LEU A 114 30.37 12.90 7.50
CA LEU A 114 30.11 14.22 8.07
C LEU A 114 31.13 15.20 7.49
N VAL A 115 30.64 16.33 6.97
CA VAL A 115 31.47 17.41 6.44
C VAL A 115 31.45 18.54 7.45
N LEU A 116 32.64 19.01 7.82
CA LEU A 116 32.88 19.96 8.89
C LEU A 116 33.55 21.22 8.35
N LYS A 117 33.25 22.35 9.00
CA LYS A 117 33.99 23.60 8.87
C LYS A 117 34.01 24.29 10.23
N ASP A 118 35.19 24.74 10.65
CA ASP A 118 35.38 25.41 11.97
C ASP A 118 34.80 24.60 13.15
N ASN A 119 35.06 23.28 13.20
CA ASN A 119 34.49 22.35 14.19
C ASN A 119 32.94 22.34 14.28
N ARG A 120 32.25 22.64 13.18
CA ARG A 120 30.79 22.54 13.08
C ARG A 120 30.41 21.67 11.90
N ILE A 121 29.36 20.87 12.04
CA ILE A 121 28.80 20.10 10.94
C ILE A 121 28.15 21.07 9.96
N ILE A 122 28.58 21.02 8.70
CA ILE A 122 27.95 21.74 7.59
C ILE A 122 27.25 20.81 6.61
N GLY A 123 27.54 19.50 6.66
CA GLY A 123 26.85 18.50 5.86
C GLY A 123 26.93 17.09 6.46
N ALA A 124 25.94 16.26 6.14
CA ALA A 124 25.88 14.87 6.56
C ALA A 124 25.29 13.99 5.46
N VAL A 125 25.88 12.81 5.24
CA VAL A 125 25.41 11.78 4.32
C VAL A 125 25.48 10.43 5.03
N LEU A 126 24.34 9.75 5.20
CA LEU A 126 24.25 8.44 5.82
C LEU A 126 23.55 7.46 4.89
N TYR A 127 24.09 6.26 4.74
CA TYR A 127 23.55 5.16 3.97
C TYR A 127 23.54 3.87 4.81
N GLY A 128 22.47 3.09 4.69
CA GLY A 128 22.24 1.88 5.48
C GLY A 128 21.68 2.21 6.86
N GLU A 129 22.53 2.69 7.77
CA GLU A 129 22.13 3.11 9.12
C GLU A 129 21.93 4.63 9.17
N THR A 130 20.67 5.07 9.14
CA THR A 130 20.30 6.49 9.07
C THR A 130 19.62 7.01 10.35
N ALA A 131 19.67 6.27 11.45
CA ALA A 131 18.95 6.60 12.68
C ALA A 131 19.41 7.96 13.27
N ASP A 132 20.71 8.22 13.23
CA ASP A 132 21.32 9.46 13.75
C ASP A 132 21.15 10.68 12.84
N GLY A 133 20.53 10.54 11.66
CA GLY A 133 20.45 11.63 10.67
C GLY A 133 19.80 12.89 11.21
N SER A 134 18.72 12.75 11.97
CA SER A 134 18.04 13.87 12.64
C SER A 134 18.92 14.54 13.70
N TRP A 135 19.75 13.79 14.40
CA TRP A 135 20.65 14.34 15.41
C TRP A 135 21.78 15.16 14.77
N PHE A 136 22.42 14.65 13.71
CA PHE A 136 23.41 15.42 12.96
C PHE A 136 22.81 16.69 12.33
N PHE A 137 21.56 16.61 11.85
CA PHE A 137 20.85 17.77 11.33
C PHE A 137 20.60 18.83 12.40
N ASP A 138 20.24 18.45 13.62
CA ASP A 138 20.06 19.38 14.74
C ASP A 138 21.38 20.10 15.10
N LEU A 139 22.48 19.34 15.23
CA LEU A 139 23.81 19.89 15.49
C LEU A 139 24.23 20.91 14.43
N MET A 140 23.97 20.59 13.15
CA MET A 140 24.22 21.47 12.01
C MET A 140 23.36 22.74 12.06
N LYS A 141 22.04 22.59 12.26
CA LYS A 141 21.09 23.72 12.32
C LYS A 141 21.43 24.69 13.45
N ARG A 142 21.89 24.17 14.59
CA ARG A 142 22.25 24.95 15.77
C ARG A 142 23.69 25.47 15.74
N GLY A 143 24.51 25.02 14.79
CA GLY A 143 25.92 25.40 14.69
C GLY A 143 26.72 25.03 15.94
N ILE A 144 26.47 23.85 16.51
CA ILE A 144 27.15 23.39 17.73
C ILE A 144 28.61 23.08 17.42
N ASP A 145 29.51 23.54 18.31
CA ASP A 145 30.92 23.15 18.28
C ASP A 145 31.08 21.68 18.72
N ILE A 146 31.63 20.85 17.83
CA ILE A 146 31.76 19.41 18.01
C ILE A 146 33.09 18.98 18.66
N SER A 147 33.96 19.92 19.06
CA SER A 147 35.35 19.62 19.47
C SER A 147 35.43 18.58 20.59
N GLN A 148 34.51 18.61 21.56
CA GLN A 148 34.49 17.68 22.70
C GLN A 148 33.99 16.27 22.35
N MET A 149 33.27 16.12 21.25
CA MET A 149 32.65 14.88 20.82
C MET A 149 33.24 14.31 19.52
N ARG A 150 34.26 14.97 18.97
CA ARG A 150 34.76 14.73 17.62
C ARG A 150 35.16 13.27 17.38
N ASP A 151 35.83 12.64 18.34
CA ASP A 151 36.36 11.28 18.21
C ASP A 151 35.27 10.20 18.15
N THR A 152 34.11 10.46 18.77
CA THR A 152 33.00 9.51 18.83
C THR A 152 31.79 9.92 18.00
N LEU A 153 31.80 11.14 17.44
CA LEU A 153 30.69 11.77 16.72
C LEU A 153 30.08 10.87 15.64
N ILE A 154 30.94 10.18 14.88
CA ILE A 154 30.51 9.36 13.74
C ILE A 154 29.72 8.11 14.14
N PHE A 155 29.85 7.66 15.39
CA PHE A 155 29.13 6.50 15.92
C PHE A 155 27.72 6.84 16.42
N GLY A 156 27.35 8.13 16.44
CA GLY A 156 26.01 8.58 16.78
C GLY A 156 25.85 9.05 18.22
N GLN A 157 24.62 9.46 18.54
CA GLN A 157 24.29 10.13 19.81
C GLN A 157 24.58 9.26 21.04
N SER A 158 24.42 7.94 20.92
CA SER A 158 24.61 6.97 22.00
C SER A 158 26.06 6.88 22.50
N TYR A 159 27.03 7.34 21.74
CA TYR A 159 28.46 7.29 22.08
C TYR A 159 28.97 8.58 22.76
N GLN A 160 28.09 9.53 23.07
CA GLN A 160 28.46 10.82 23.65
C GLN A 160 28.50 10.87 25.18
N GLY A 161 28.40 9.72 25.83
CA GLY A 161 28.43 9.63 27.29
C GLY A 161 27.08 9.97 27.91
N GLY A 162 26.43 8.94 28.44
CA GLY A 162 25.16 8.99 29.13
C GLY A 162 24.65 7.56 29.25
N SER A 163 24.06 7.19 30.39
CA SER A 163 23.31 5.92 30.45
C SER A 163 22.31 5.92 29.30
N PRO A 164 22.16 4.82 28.54
CA PRO A 164 21.12 4.74 27.52
C PRO A 164 19.81 5.08 28.23
N LEU A 165 19.28 6.26 27.91
CA LEU A 165 17.99 6.67 28.42
C LEU A 165 17.02 5.58 27.96
N ASP A 166 16.16 5.13 28.88
CA ASP A 166 14.95 4.41 28.50
C ASP A 166 14.38 5.09 27.24
N PRO A 167 14.07 4.35 26.15
CA PRO A 167 13.50 4.94 24.94
C PRO A 167 12.36 5.93 25.23
N MET A 168 11.57 5.70 26.28
CA MET A 168 10.54 6.62 26.73
C MET A 168 11.12 7.90 27.37
N ALA A 169 12.15 7.77 28.22
CA ALA A 169 12.86 8.91 28.82
C ALA A 169 13.62 9.77 27.79
N ALA A 170 14.16 9.16 26.73
CA ALA A 170 14.81 9.88 25.63
C ALA A 170 13.82 10.80 24.91
N VAL A 171 12.60 10.32 24.64
CA VAL A 171 11.53 11.12 24.02
C VAL A 171 10.98 12.18 24.98
N ALA A 172 10.89 11.86 26.27
CA ALA A 172 10.49 12.83 27.30
C ALA A 172 11.50 13.99 27.41
N ALA A 173 12.79 13.74 27.21
CA ALA A 173 13.85 14.75 27.30
C ALA A 173 13.97 15.67 26.07
N LEU A 174 13.32 15.35 24.94
CA LEU A 174 13.34 16.21 23.76
C LEU A 174 12.74 17.59 24.06
N PRO A 175 13.33 18.70 23.55
CA PRO A 175 12.71 20.02 23.67
C PRO A 175 11.45 20.12 22.81
N ASP A 176 10.58 21.10 23.10
CA ASP A 176 9.28 21.24 22.41
C ASP A 176 9.41 21.60 20.92
N ASP A 177 10.52 22.23 20.53
CA ASP A 177 10.85 22.53 19.14
C ASP A 177 11.52 21.36 18.40
N ALA A 178 11.82 20.25 19.08
CA ALA A 178 12.39 19.06 18.46
C ALA A 178 11.43 18.48 17.42
N GLU A 179 11.95 18.29 16.20
CA GLU A 179 11.17 17.75 15.10
C GLU A 179 10.90 16.26 15.27
N ILE A 180 9.62 15.88 15.31
CA ILE A 180 9.17 14.48 15.43
C ILE A 180 8.75 13.93 14.08
N CYS A 181 8.03 14.72 13.27
CA CYS A 181 7.57 14.32 11.94
C CYS A 181 8.31 15.08 10.84
N GLY A 182 9.40 14.49 10.33
CA GLY A 182 10.20 15.05 9.23
C GLY A 182 9.43 15.33 7.93
N CYS A 183 8.36 14.58 7.65
CA CYS A 183 7.59 14.77 6.40
C CYS A 183 6.65 15.97 6.43
N ASN A 184 6.18 16.36 7.62
CA ASN A 184 5.19 17.42 7.78
C ASN A 184 5.73 18.57 8.68
N GLY A 185 7.00 18.53 9.06
CA GLY A 185 7.65 19.54 9.90
C GLY A 185 6.98 19.70 11.27
N VAL A 186 6.55 18.60 11.91
CA VAL A 186 5.79 18.66 13.16
C VAL A 186 6.72 18.40 14.35
N CYS A 187 6.82 19.38 15.25
CA CYS A 187 7.61 19.30 16.47
C CYS A 187 6.85 18.68 17.65
N LYS A 188 7.59 18.23 18.68
CA LYS A 188 7.07 17.64 19.91
C LYS A 188 5.99 18.51 20.57
N GLY A 189 6.29 19.79 20.79
CA GLY A 189 5.41 20.74 21.45
C GLY A 189 4.07 20.91 20.73
N LYS A 190 4.08 20.84 19.39
CA LYS A 190 2.83 20.90 18.60
C LYS A 190 1.97 19.66 18.85
N ILE A 191 2.58 18.48 18.96
CA ILE A 191 1.88 17.22 19.21
C ILE A 191 1.30 17.23 20.63
N THR A 192 2.14 17.46 21.65
CA THR A 192 1.74 17.46 23.07
C THR A 192 0.67 18.51 23.35
N THR A 193 0.85 19.75 22.88
CA THR A 193 -0.13 20.83 23.06
C THR A 193 -1.46 20.53 22.37
N THR A 194 -1.45 19.89 21.20
CA THR A 194 -2.68 19.51 20.50
C THR A 194 -3.40 18.36 21.20
N ILE A 195 -2.66 17.39 21.74
CA ILE A 195 -3.19 16.30 22.55
C ILE A 195 -3.92 16.88 23.76
N THR A 196 -3.26 17.71 24.57
CA THR A 196 -3.83 18.28 25.79
C THR A 196 -4.95 19.27 25.47
N GLY A 197 -4.76 20.16 24.49
CA GLY A 197 -5.73 21.22 24.16
C GLY A 197 -7.03 20.70 23.52
N LYS A 198 -7.01 19.51 22.91
CA LYS A 198 -8.20 18.90 22.29
C LYS A 198 -8.65 17.60 22.97
N GLY A 199 -7.96 17.17 24.03
CA GLY A 199 -8.27 15.92 24.73
C GLY A 199 -8.14 14.68 23.83
N LEU A 200 -7.14 14.64 22.94
CA LEU A 200 -6.99 13.55 21.97
C LEU A 200 -6.44 12.30 22.65
N THR A 201 -7.11 11.15 22.54
CA THR A 201 -6.70 9.90 23.18
C THR A 201 -6.25 8.81 22.20
N SER A 202 -6.41 9.04 20.89
CA SER A 202 -6.06 8.07 19.84
C SER A 202 -5.01 8.59 18.85
N LEU A 203 -4.22 7.66 18.27
CA LEU A 203 -3.21 7.98 17.27
C LEU A 203 -3.84 8.59 16.00
N ASP A 204 -5.04 8.14 15.63
CA ASP A 204 -5.75 8.67 14.48
C ASP A 204 -6.24 10.10 14.70
N ASP A 205 -6.61 10.47 15.92
CA ASP A 205 -6.93 11.86 16.25
C ASP A 205 -5.70 12.75 16.17
N VAL A 206 -4.55 12.27 16.66
CA VAL A 206 -3.28 13.00 16.54
C VAL A 206 -2.92 13.18 15.06
N ARG A 207 -3.06 12.14 14.23
CA ARG A 207 -2.85 12.23 12.77
C ARG A 207 -3.79 13.22 12.11
N ALA A 208 -5.08 13.21 12.47
CA ALA A 208 -6.08 14.10 11.88
C ALA A 208 -5.77 15.57 12.16
N HIS A 209 -5.32 15.88 13.37
CA HIS A 209 -5.16 17.27 13.84
C HIS A 209 -3.74 17.84 13.71
N THR A 210 -2.71 17.00 13.77
CA THR A 210 -1.31 17.45 13.69
C THR A 210 -0.64 17.10 12.36
N LYS A 211 -1.21 16.15 11.61
CA LYS A 211 -0.58 15.48 10.46
C LYS A 211 0.68 14.67 10.81
N ALA A 212 1.15 14.62 12.06
CA ALA A 212 2.21 13.71 12.45
C ALA A 212 1.78 12.25 12.20
N SER A 213 2.70 11.37 11.77
CA SER A 213 2.43 9.96 11.40
C SER A 213 1.50 9.75 10.16
N ALA A 214 0.84 10.79 9.64
CA ALA A 214 -0.18 10.64 8.60
C ALA A 214 0.35 10.43 7.16
N SER A 215 1.58 10.87 6.86
CA SER A 215 2.11 10.84 5.48
C SER A 215 2.95 9.60 5.17
N CYS A 216 4.04 9.36 5.89
CA CYS A 216 4.94 8.22 5.66
C CYS A 216 4.91 7.17 6.77
N GLY A 217 4.33 7.50 7.94
CA GLY A 217 4.27 6.61 9.10
C GLY A 217 5.59 6.34 9.84
N SER A 218 6.75 6.83 9.38
CA SER A 218 8.05 6.49 10.00
C SER A 218 8.20 7.00 11.44
N CYS A 219 7.52 8.09 11.80
CA CYS A 219 7.52 8.66 13.14
C CYS A 219 6.41 8.07 14.04
N THR A 220 5.69 7.02 13.61
CA THR A 220 4.54 6.50 14.36
C THR A 220 4.92 6.07 15.77
N GLY A 221 6.01 5.29 15.93
CA GLY A 221 6.44 4.86 17.27
C GLY A 221 6.80 6.02 18.19
N LEU A 222 7.44 7.07 17.67
CA LEU A 222 7.74 8.29 18.43
C LEU A 222 6.46 9.04 18.84
N VAL A 223 5.46 9.09 17.96
CA VAL A 223 4.16 9.72 18.27
C VAL A 223 3.41 8.90 19.34
N GLU A 224 3.41 7.57 19.24
CA GLU A 224 2.80 6.69 20.24
C GLU A 224 3.50 6.80 21.60
N GLN A 225 4.84 6.94 21.63
CA GLN A 225 5.59 7.21 22.86
C GLN A 225 5.24 8.58 23.45
N LEU A 226 5.10 9.63 22.62
CA LEU A 226 4.64 10.94 23.09
C LEU A 226 3.21 10.89 23.63
N MET A 227 2.33 10.13 22.99
CA MET A 227 0.98 9.90 23.50
C MET A 227 0.99 9.20 24.84
N ALA A 228 1.76 8.11 25.00
CA ALA A 228 1.92 7.41 26.27
C ALA A 228 2.44 8.34 27.38
N LEU A 229 3.43 9.19 27.06
CA LEU A 229 3.97 10.18 28.00
C LEU A 229 2.98 11.30 28.36
N THR A 230 2.18 11.76 27.39
CA THR A 230 1.28 12.92 27.58
C THR A 230 -0.02 12.51 28.26
N LEU A 231 -0.53 11.32 27.96
CA LEU A 231 -1.83 10.83 28.41
C LEU A 231 -1.74 9.84 29.57
N GLY A 232 -0.57 9.23 29.81
CA GLY A 232 -0.40 8.18 30.81
C GLY A 232 -1.40 7.04 30.59
N ASP A 233 -2.11 6.65 31.65
CA ASP A 233 -3.12 5.59 31.64
C ASP A 233 -4.31 5.87 30.71
N ALA A 234 -4.52 7.13 30.29
CA ALA A 234 -5.57 7.48 29.32
C ALA A 234 -5.20 7.10 27.89
N TYR A 235 -3.93 6.80 27.61
CA TYR A 235 -3.52 6.19 26.36
C TYR A 235 -3.63 4.67 26.46
N ASN A 236 -4.69 4.12 25.89
CA ASN A 236 -4.89 2.68 25.82
C ASN A 236 -4.54 2.16 24.41
N PRO A 237 -3.30 1.68 24.16
CA PRO A 237 -2.94 1.07 22.89
C PRO A 237 -3.69 -0.25 22.63
N ALA A 238 -4.33 -0.83 23.65
CA ALA A 238 -5.19 -2.00 23.55
C ALA A 238 -6.68 -1.65 23.34
N ALA A 239 -7.03 -0.36 23.21
CA ALA A 239 -8.39 0.05 22.84
C ALA A 239 -8.75 -0.51 21.46
N VAL A 240 -9.96 -1.04 21.35
CA VAL A 240 -10.48 -1.59 20.08
C VAL A 240 -10.47 -0.46 19.05
N THR A 241 -9.65 -0.60 18.00
CA THR A 241 -9.64 0.35 16.90
C THR A 241 -10.93 0.17 16.10
N PRO A 242 -11.82 1.17 16.04
CA PRO A 242 -13.05 1.06 15.27
C PRO A 242 -12.74 0.87 13.79
N MET A 243 -13.57 0.11 13.08
CA MET A 243 -13.38 -0.11 11.65
C MET A 243 -13.43 1.21 10.84
N CYS A 244 -14.26 2.15 11.27
CA CYS A 244 -14.38 3.49 10.71
C CYS A 244 -15.18 4.39 11.66
N THR A 245 -15.35 5.66 11.32
CA THR A 245 -16.10 6.65 12.11
C THR A 245 -17.61 6.35 12.24
N CYS A 246 -18.14 5.41 11.48
CA CYS A 246 -19.56 5.05 11.52
C CYS A 246 -19.93 4.06 12.66
N THR A 247 -18.94 3.53 13.39
CA THR A 247 -19.15 2.54 14.47
C THR A 247 -18.07 2.69 15.53
N GLU A 248 -18.32 2.20 16.75
CA GLU A 248 -17.28 2.02 17.77
C GLU A 248 -16.66 0.61 17.72
N LEU A 249 -17.21 -0.28 16.90
CA LEU A 249 -16.79 -1.68 16.85
C LEU A 249 -15.57 -1.86 15.94
N GLY A 250 -14.62 -2.67 16.39
CA GLY A 250 -13.52 -3.15 15.58
C GLY A 250 -13.95 -4.24 14.59
N HIS A 251 -13.09 -4.54 13.62
CA HIS A 251 -13.37 -5.57 12.61
C HIS A 251 -13.70 -6.94 13.23
N ASP A 252 -12.99 -7.33 14.29
CA ASP A 252 -13.13 -8.67 14.89
C ASP A 252 -14.49 -8.81 15.62
N ASP A 253 -14.93 -7.76 16.33
CA ASP A 253 -16.24 -7.72 16.97
C ASP A 253 -17.38 -7.75 15.95
N VAL A 254 -17.28 -6.94 14.88
CA VAL A 254 -18.29 -6.93 13.82
C VAL A 254 -18.46 -8.33 13.22
N ARG A 255 -17.35 -9.01 12.88
CA ARG A 255 -17.43 -10.37 12.32
C ARG A 255 -18.03 -11.37 13.31
N ARG A 256 -17.61 -11.32 14.57
CA ARG A 256 -18.16 -12.19 15.62
C ARG A 256 -19.65 -11.98 15.80
N LEU A 257 -20.11 -10.72 15.82
CA LEU A 257 -21.51 -10.34 16.02
C LEU A 257 -22.38 -10.69 14.81
N ILE A 258 -21.87 -10.56 13.57
CA ILE A 258 -22.55 -11.03 12.36
C ILE A 258 -22.96 -12.50 12.51
N LYS A 259 -22.02 -13.37 12.92
CA LYS A 259 -22.30 -14.79 13.14
C LYS A 259 -23.20 -15.02 14.35
N ALA A 260 -22.86 -14.45 15.49
CA ALA A 260 -23.54 -14.70 16.76
C ALA A 260 -25.02 -14.28 16.72
N LYS A 261 -25.35 -13.22 15.97
CA LYS A 261 -26.72 -12.71 15.82
C LYS A 261 -27.40 -13.16 14.51
N GLY A 262 -26.74 -13.97 13.68
CA GLY A 262 -27.30 -14.45 12.41
C GLY A 262 -27.65 -13.35 11.41
N LEU A 263 -26.83 -12.28 11.34
CA LEU A 263 -27.11 -11.10 10.52
C LEU A 263 -26.69 -11.35 9.06
N LYS A 264 -27.65 -11.29 8.14
CA LYS A 264 -27.46 -11.72 6.74
C LYS A 264 -27.54 -10.59 5.71
N THR A 265 -27.69 -9.33 6.10
CA THR A 265 -27.71 -8.18 5.17
C THR A 265 -26.96 -7.00 5.75
N ILE A 266 -26.40 -6.13 4.90
CA ILE A 266 -25.72 -4.90 5.35
C ILE A 266 -26.66 -4.02 6.20
N PRO A 267 -27.93 -3.77 5.80
CA PRO A 267 -28.86 -3.01 6.61
C PRO A 267 -29.12 -3.64 7.98
N ALA A 268 -29.29 -4.97 8.06
CA ALA A 268 -29.50 -5.66 9.33
C ALA A 268 -28.27 -5.52 10.25
N VAL A 269 -27.05 -5.63 9.70
CA VAL A 269 -25.82 -5.40 10.47
C VAL A 269 -25.73 -3.97 10.98
N MET A 270 -26.00 -2.99 10.12
CA MET A 270 -25.94 -1.59 10.52
C MET A 270 -27.00 -1.23 11.56
N GLN A 271 -28.22 -1.73 11.43
CA GLN A 271 -29.29 -1.48 12.37
C GLN A 271 -29.03 -2.13 13.73
N GLU A 272 -28.70 -3.43 13.73
CA GLU A 272 -28.53 -4.20 14.96
C GLU A 272 -27.27 -3.83 15.73
N LEU A 273 -26.21 -3.40 15.03
CA LEU A 273 -24.94 -2.98 15.64
C LEU A 273 -24.82 -1.46 15.77
N GLU A 274 -25.95 -0.75 15.72
CA GLU A 274 -26.07 0.69 15.99
C GLU A 274 -25.09 1.56 15.19
N TRP A 275 -25.03 1.33 13.87
CA TRP A 275 -24.23 2.17 12.98
C TRP A 275 -24.71 3.62 13.04
N LYS A 276 -23.78 4.55 13.23
CA LYS A 276 -24.06 5.99 13.33
C LYS A 276 -24.58 6.62 12.04
N THR A 277 -24.43 5.92 10.91
CA THR A 277 -24.82 6.40 9.58
C THR A 277 -25.70 5.37 8.90
N SER A 278 -26.80 5.80 8.29
CA SER A 278 -27.79 4.92 7.64
C SER A 278 -27.26 4.19 6.39
N CYS A 279 -26.25 4.71 5.70
CA CYS A 279 -25.71 4.12 4.46
C CYS A 279 -24.27 3.60 4.59
N GLY A 280 -23.65 3.74 5.78
CA GLY A 280 -22.22 3.52 5.97
C GLY A 280 -21.34 4.49 5.16
N CYS A 281 -20.06 4.16 5.04
CA CYS A 281 -19.06 4.91 4.28
C CYS A 281 -18.23 3.99 3.38
N ALA A 282 -17.34 4.57 2.58
CA ALA A 282 -16.42 3.86 1.69
C ALA A 282 -15.46 2.87 2.38
N LYS A 283 -15.33 2.92 3.72
CA LYS A 283 -14.54 1.96 4.50
C LYS A 283 -15.36 0.76 4.96
N CYS A 284 -16.51 1.00 5.59
CA CYS A 284 -17.30 -0.08 6.18
C CYS A 284 -18.17 -0.83 5.17
N ARG A 285 -18.74 -0.18 4.16
CA ARG A 285 -19.60 -0.89 3.19
C ARG A 285 -18.87 -2.06 2.50
N PRO A 286 -17.67 -1.87 1.92
CA PRO A 286 -16.94 -2.98 1.32
C PRO A 286 -16.55 -4.07 2.32
N ALA A 287 -16.22 -3.68 3.56
CA ALA A 287 -15.86 -4.63 4.61
C ALA A 287 -17.06 -5.48 5.05
N LEU A 288 -18.21 -4.86 5.29
CA LEU A 288 -19.45 -5.54 5.64
C LEU A 288 -19.91 -6.47 4.50
N ASN A 289 -19.83 -6.01 3.25
CA ASN A 289 -20.12 -6.84 2.08
C ASN A 289 -19.24 -8.09 2.06
N TYR A 290 -17.92 -7.93 2.20
CA TYR A 290 -16.99 -9.05 2.24
C TYR A 290 -17.26 -10.02 3.41
N TYR A 291 -17.55 -9.51 4.60
CA TYR A 291 -17.84 -10.35 5.77
C TYR A 291 -19.10 -11.19 5.58
N LEU A 292 -20.15 -10.60 5.03
CA LEU A 292 -21.38 -11.32 4.72
C LEU A 292 -21.18 -12.35 3.60
N VAL A 293 -20.45 -12.01 2.51
CA VAL A 293 -20.09 -12.98 1.45
C VAL A 293 -19.28 -14.15 2.00
N CYS A 294 -18.40 -13.88 2.97
CA CYS A 294 -17.55 -14.91 3.57
C CYS A 294 -18.34 -15.84 4.52
N ASP A 295 -19.25 -15.28 5.32
CA ASP A 295 -19.92 -16.01 6.39
C ASP A 295 -21.25 -16.64 5.95
N TRP A 296 -21.91 -16.09 4.91
CA TRP A 296 -23.20 -16.55 4.37
C TRP A 296 -23.17 -16.70 2.82
N PRO A 297 -22.28 -17.52 2.26
CA PRO A 297 -22.08 -17.59 0.81
C PRO A 297 -23.29 -18.08 0.00
N ASP A 298 -24.23 -18.76 0.63
CA ASP A 298 -25.47 -19.31 0.05
C ASP A 298 -26.70 -18.43 0.27
N GLU A 299 -26.69 -17.59 1.32
CA GLU A 299 -27.85 -16.79 1.73
C GLU A 299 -27.69 -15.29 1.48
N TYR A 300 -26.47 -14.77 1.45
CA TYR A 300 -26.21 -13.35 1.22
C TYR A 300 -26.05 -13.03 -0.26
N ALA A 301 -26.89 -12.13 -0.77
CA ALA A 301 -26.72 -11.54 -2.09
C ALA A 301 -25.61 -10.47 -2.06
N ASP A 302 -24.49 -10.73 -2.75
CA ASP A 302 -23.36 -9.82 -2.87
C ASP A 302 -23.79 -8.44 -3.38
N ASP A 303 -23.48 -7.40 -2.61
CA ASP A 303 -23.77 -6.01 -2.97
C ASP A 303 -22.63 -5.42 -3.81
N TYR A 304 -22.80 -5.51 -5.13
CA TYR A 304 -21.85 -4.97 -6.11
C TYR A 304 -21.61 -3.45 -5.98
N GLN A 305 -22.55 -2.69 -5.41
CA GLN A 305 -22.33 -1.25 -5.17
C GLN A 305 -21.37 -0.99 -4.00
N SER A 306 -21.26 -1.94 -3.07
CA SER A 306 -20.29 -1.90 -1.98
C SER A 306 -18.88 -2.29 -2.43
N ARG A 307 -18.69 -2.73 -3.69
CA ARG A 307 -17.38 -3.07 -4.24
C ARG A 307 -16.72 -1.85 -4.90
N TYR A 308 -15.38 -1.81 -4.88
CA TYR A 308 -14.64 -0.84 -5.66
C TYR A 308 -14.92 -1.01 -7.16
N ILE A 309 -14.81 0.07 -7.93
CA ILE A 309 -15.11 0.06 -9.38
C ILE A 309 -14.42 -1.10 -10.11
N ASN A 310 -13.15 -1.36 -9.79
CA ASN A 310 -12.37 -2.42 -10.45
C ASN A 310 -12.89 -3.83 -10.19
N GLU A 311 -13.60 -4.01 -9.08
CA GLU A 311 -14.21 -5.27 -8.69
C GLU A 311 -15.64 -5.36 -9.20
N ARG A 312 -16.36 -4.23 -9.29
CA ARG A 312 -17.72 -4.15 -9.83
C ARG A 312 -17.76 -4.43 -11.33
N VAL A 313 -16.85 -3.83 -12.10
CA VAL A 313 -16.81 -4.01 -13.56
C VAL A 313 -15.74 -5.01 -14.01
N HIS A 314 -15.08 -5.71 -13.08
CA HIS A 314 -14.07 -6.75 -13.37
C HIS A 314 -12.97 -6.32 -14.37
N ALA A 315 -12.66 -5.03 -14.39
CA ALA A 315 -11.68 -4.36 -15.24
C ALA A 315 -11.07 -3.19 -14.44
N ASN A 316 -9.81 -2.84 -14.66
CA ASN A 316 -9.14 -1.85 -13.83
C ASN A 316 -9.15 -0.46 -14.44
N ILE A 317 -9.72 0.52 -13.74
CA ILE A 317 -9.71 1.92 -14.17
C ILE A 317 -8.27 2.48 -14.18
N GLN A 318 -7.93 3.20 -15.25
CA GLN A 318 -6.65 3.84 -15.48
C GLN A 318 -6.76 5.35 -15.21
N LYS A 319 -5.61 6.05 -15.27
CA LYS A 319 -5.54 7.48 -14.94
C LYS A 319 -6.35 8.38 -15.88
N ASP A 320 -6.49 7.95 -17.13
CA ASP A 320 -7.24 8.64 -18.19
C ASP A 320 -8.74 8.27 -18.20
N GLY A 321 -9.19 7.41 -17.27
CA GLY A 321 -10.57 6.95 -17.20
C GLY A 321 -10.86 5.68 -18.00
N THR A 322 -9.93 5.23 -18.85
CA THR A 322 -10.03 3.95 -19.57
C THR A 322 -9.86 2.76 -18.61
N TYR A 323 -10.03 1.55 -19.13
CA TYR A 323 -9.93 0.32 -18.38
C TYR A 323 -8.85 -0.61 -18.91
N SER A 324 -8.39 -1.52 -18.04
CA SER A 324 -7.57 -2.65 -18.44
C SER A 324 -8.28 -3.98 -18.28
N VAL A 325 -8.10 -4.84 -19.28
CA VAL A 325 -8.71 -6.16 -19.43
C VAL A 325 -7.61 -7.20 -19.41
N VAL A 326 -7.71 -8.16 -18.49
CA VAL A 326 -6.76 -9.26 -18.36
C VAL A 326 -7.54 -10.56 -18.47
N PRO A 327 -7.48 -11.29 -19.61
CA PRO A 327 -8.02 -12.63 -19.72
C PRO A 327 -7.36 -13.60 -18.73
N ARG A 328 -8.10 -14.58 -18.22
CA ARG A 328 -7.52 -15.64 -17.38
C ARG A 328 -6.67 -16.58 -18.25
N MET A 329 -5.39 -16.69 -17.92
CA MET A 329 -4.46 -17.66 -18.51
C MET A 329 -4.01 -18.61 -17.40
N TRP A 330 -4.58 -19.81 -17.36
CA TRP A 330 -4.37 -20.77 -16.27
C TRP A 330 -2.90 -21.18 -16.17
N GLY A 331 -2.27 -20.98 -15.01
CA GLY A 331 -0.84 -21.25 -14.80
C GLY A 331 0.10 -20.42 -15.70
N GLY A 332 -0.42 -19.40 -16.38
CA GLY A 332 0.30 -18.64 -17.40
C GLY A 332 0.44 -19.35 -18.76
N VAL A 333 -0.37 -20.38 -19.01
CA VAL A 333 -0.36 -21.17 -20.25
C VAL A 333 -1.36 -20.59 -21.26
N THR A 334 -0.98 -20.58 -22.53
CA THR A 334 -1.86 -20.23 -23.66
C THR A 334 -1.44 -20.97 -24.93
N ASN A 335 -2.20 -20.82 -26.01
CA ASN A 335 -1.93 -21.43 -27.31
C ASN A 335 -2.08 -20.41 -28.47
N ALA A 336 -1.74 -20.83 -29.68
CA ALA A 336 -1.76 -19.94 -30.85
C ALA A 336 -3.17 -19.41 -31.20
N ALA A 337 -4.24 -20.18 -30.98
CA ALA A 337 -5.60 -19.74 -31.26
C ALA A 337 -6.06 -18.67 -30.26
N GLU A 338 -5.78 -18.88 -28.97
CA GLU A 338 -6.01 -17.91 -27.91
C GLU A 338 -5.23 -16.60 -28.11
N LEU A 339 -3.94 -16.71 -28.50
CA LEU A 339 -3.11 -15.55 -28.81
C LEU A 339 -3.64 -14.75 -30.01
N ARG A 340 -4.11 -15.44 -31.06
CA ARG A 340 -4.76 -14.79 -32.20
C ARG A 340 -6.04 -14.09 -31.77
N ALA A 341 -6.89 -14.74 -30.96
CA ALA A 341 -8.11 -14.10 -30.47
C ALA A 341 -7.83 -12.83 -29.65
N ILE A 342 -6.77 -12.84 -28.83
CA ILE A 342 -6.32 -11.62 -28.13
C ILE A 342 -5.88 -10.55 -29.14
N ALA A 343 -5.10 -10.92 -30.15
CA ALA A 343 -4.66 -9.97 -31.19
C ALA A 343 -5.83 -9.39 -31.99
N ASP A 344 -6.80 -10.22 -32.38
CA ASP A 344 -8.01 -9.80 -33.10
C ASP A 344 -8.83 -8.79 -32.27
N VAL A 345 -8.93 -9.00 -30.95
CA VAL A 345 -9.59 -8.06 -30.02
C VAL A 345 -8.80 -6.75 -29.92
N VAL A 346 -7.48 -6.82 -29.84
CA VAL A 346 -6.62 -5.62 -29.80
C VAL A 346 -6.80 -4.78 -31.05
N ASP A 347 -6.78 -5.39 -32.23
CA ASP A 347 -6.96 -4.69 -33.50
C ASP A 347 -8.39 -4.13 -33.64
N LYS A 348 -9.41 -4.92 -33.29
CA LYS A 348 -10.82 -4.52 -33.44
C LYS A 348 -11.20 -3.31 -32.59
N PHE A 349 -10.68 -3.24 -31.36
CA PHE A 349 -11.00 -2.17 -30.40
C PHE A 349 -9.87 -1.13 -30.31
N GLU A 350 -8.92 -1.16 -31.24
CA GLU A 350 -7.78 -0.23 -31.32
C GLU A 350 -7.03 -0.06 -29.98
N ILE A 351 -6.85 -1.17 -29.26
CA ILE A 351 -6.30 -1.14 -27.89
C ILE A 351 -4.83 -0.71 -27.94
N PRO A 352 -4.45 0.42 -27.32
CA PRO A 352 -3.15 1.06 -27.59
C PRO A 352 -1.96 0.35 -26.97
N MET A 353 -2.15 -0.48 -25.93
CA MET A 353 -1.05 -1.16 -25.26
C MET A 353 -1.42 -2.58 -24.82
N VAL A 354 -0.55 -3.52 -25.19
CA VAL A 354 -0.58 -4.92 -24.74
C VAL A 354 0.66 -5.19 -23.90
N LYS A 355 0.48 -5.68 -22.67
CA LYS A 355 1.58 -5.85 -21.71
C LYS A 355 1.60 -7.22 -21.04
N VAL A 356 2.76 -7.86 -21.02
CA VAL A 356 2.98 -9.08 -20.21
C VAL A 356 3.15 -8.69 -18.74
N THR A 357 2.36 -9.32 -17.88
CA THR A 357 2.35 -9.06 -16.43
C THR A 357 3.30 -9.99 -15.68
N GLY A 358 3.74 -9.58 -14.50
CA GLY A 358 4.57 -10.42 -13.62
C GLY A 358 3.88 -11.70 -13.11
N GLY A 359 2.58 -11.87 -13.36
CA GLY A 359 1.82 -13.08 -13.10
C GLY A 359 1.65 -13.99 -14.32
N GLN A 360 2.47 -13.82 -15.37
CA GLN A 360 2.42 -14.62 -16.61
C GLN A 360 1.09 -14.49 -17.36
N ARG A 361 0.56 -13.28 -17.46
CA ARG A 361 -0.70 -12.98 -18.19
C ARG A 361 -0.53 -11.78 -19.11
N ILE A 362 -1.46 -11.61 -20.05
CA ILE A 362 -1.50 -10.48 -20.97
C ILE A 362 -2.54 -9.45 -20.48
N ASP A 363 -2.14 -8.19 -20.39
CA ASP A 363 -2.96 -7.04 -19.98
C ASP A 363 -3.19 -6.12 -21.18
N LEU A 364 -4.47 -5.84 -21.47
CA LEU A 364 -4.95 -5.00 -22.56
C LEU A 364 -5.34 -3.66 -21.94
N LEU A 365 -4.60 -2.60 -22.24
CA LEU A 365 -4.69 -1.29 -21.57
C LEU A 365 -5.23 -0.23 -22.53
N GLY A 366 -6.23 0.53 -22.10
CA GLY A 366 -6.84 1.60 -22.88
C GLY A 366 -8.21 1.24 -23.46
N VAL A 367 -8.94 0.31 -22.82
CA VAL A 367 -10.28 -0.10 -23.26
C VAL A 367 -11.32 0.89 -22.70
N GLU A 368 -12.15 1.47 -23.55
CA GLU A 368 -13.25 2.33 -23.10
C GLU A 368 -14.29 1.54 -22.29
N LYS A 369 -14.96 2.21 -21.36
CA LYS A 369 -15.88 1.53 -20.42
C LYS A 369 -17.03 0.85 -21.15
N GLU A 370 -17.60 1.53 -22.14
CA GLU A 370 -18.69 1.09 -23.01
C GLU A 370 -18.32 -0.13 -23.86
N ASP A 371 -17.04 -0.30 -24.17
CA ASP A 371 -16.55 -1.40 -24.99
C ASP A 371 -16.30 -2.69 -24.19
N LEU A 372 -16.21 -2.58 -22.85
CA LEU A 372 -15.94 -3.75 -21.99
C LEU A 372 -16.87 -4.95 -22.29
N PRO A 373 -18.20 -4.81 -22.41
CA PRO A 373 -19.06 -5.94 -22.75
C PRO A 373 -18.74 -6.57 -24.11
N ALA A 374 -18.40 -5.77 -25.11
CA ALA A 374 -18.10 -6.26 -26.47
C ALA A 374 -16.72 -6.94 -26.53
N VAL A 375 -15.72 -6.38 -25.85
CA VAL A 375 -14.38 -6.98 -25.66
C VAL A 375 -14.51 -8.35 -25.00
N TRP A 376 -15.27 -8.44 -23.89
CA TRP A 376 -15.46 -9.71 -23.20
C TRP A 376 -16.32 -10.71 -23.97
N ALA A 377 -17.26 -10.25 -24.79
CA ALA A 377 -18.01 -11.13 -25.68
C ALA A 377 -17.08 -11.82 -26.71
N ASP A 378 -16.12 -11.10 -27.28
CA ASP A 378 -15.18 -11.66 -28.25
C ASP A 378 -14.12 -12.55 -27.59
N LEU A 379 -13.56 -12.13 -26.46
CA LEU A 379 -12.66 -12.98 -25.66
C LEU A 379 -13.36 -14.27 -25.18
N GLY A 380 -14.64 -14.17 -24.79
CA GLY A 380 -15.45 -15.31 -24.36
C GLY A 380 -15.68 -16.35 -25.46
N LYS A 381 -15.80 -15.94 -26.74
CA LYS A 381 -15.89 -16.88 -27.88
C LYS A 381 -14.63 -17.73 -28.02
N ALA A 382 -13.48 -17.21 -27.61
CA ALA A 382 -12.21 -17.94 -27.58
C ALA A 382 -12.00 -18.77 -26.30
N GLY A 383 -12.99 -18.79 -25.39
CA GLY A 383 -12.94 -19.56 -24.14
C GLY A 383 -12.31 -18.82 -22.96
N PHE A 384 -11.99 -17.54 -23.10
CA PHE A 384 -11.49 -16.75 -21.98
C PHE A 384 -12.60 -16.37 -21.00
N ILE A 385 -12.24 -16.36 -19.72
CA ILE A 385 -13.05 -15.79 -18.63
C ILE A 385 -12.31 -14.61 -17.99
N SER A 386 -12.98 -13.88 -17.09
CA SER A 386 -12.34 -12.81 -16.33
C SER A 386 -11.07 -13.27 -15.61
N GLY A 387 -9.95 -12.58 -15.85
CA GLY A 387 -8.72 -12.79 -15.09
C GLY A 387 -8.80 -12.31 -13.64
N GLN A 388 -9.84 -11.55 -13.27
CA GLN A 388 -10.03 -10.97 -11.93
C GLN A 388 -8.76 -10.27 -11.41
N ALA A 389 -8.00 -9.62 -12.31
CA ALA A 389 -6.63 -9.20 -12.04
C ALA A 389 -6.48 -8.20 -10.87
N TYR A 390 -7.57 -7.53 -10.50
CA TYR A 390 -7.60 -6.51 -9.46
C TYR A 390 -8.55 -6.82 -8.30
N ALA A 391 -9.18 -8.00 -8.29
CA ALA A 391 -10.03 -8.48 -7.21
C ALA A 391 -9.31 -8.50 -5.85
N LYS A 392 -10.06 -8.32 -4.75
CA LYS A 392 -9.67 -8.83 -3.43
C LYS A 392 -10.03 -10.33 -3.36
N GLY A 393 -9.22 -11.12 -4.05
CA GLY A 393 -9.45 -12.54 -4.29
C GLY A 393 -8.20 -13.18 -4.90
N LEU A 394 -8.34 -14.43 -5.34
CA LEU A 394 -7.29 -15.10 -6.11
C LEU A 394 -7.06 -14.41 -7.46
N ARG A 395 -5.87 -13.84 -7.63
CA ARG A 395 -5.49 -13.16 -8.88
C ARG A 395 -4.79 -14.06 -9.89
N THR A 396 -3.85 -14.88 -9.45
CA THR A 396 -3.00 -15.69 -10.33
C THR A 396 -2.29 -16.77 -9.52
N VAL A 397 -2.04 -17.91 -10.16
CA VAL A 397 -1.04 -18.90 -9.75
C VAL A 397 0.07 -18.88 -10.79
N LYS A 398 1.23 -18.32 -10.43
CA LYS A 398 2.42 -18.28 -11.30
C LYS A 398 3.10 -19.65 -11.30
N THR A 399 3.47 -20.19 -12.45
CA THR A 399 4.15 -21.50 -12.53
C THR A 399 5.50 -21.38 -13.22
N CYS A 400 6.40 -22.32 -12.96
CA CYS A 400 7.48 -22.59 -13.91
C CYS A 400 7.10 -23.79 -14.79
N VAL A 401 7.91 -24.08 -15.80
CA VAL A 401 7.63 -25.16 -16.76
C VAL A 401 7.81 -26.58 -16.20
N GLY A 402 8.19 -26.72 -14.93
CA GLY A 402 8.20 -28.00 -14.21
C GLY A 402 9.05 -29.10 -14.84
N SER A 403 8.75 -30.36 -14.46
CA SER A 403 9.33 -31.57 -15.05
C SER A 403 8.91 -31.80 -16.51
N ASP A 404 7.86 -31.12 -16.98
CA ASP A 404 7.39 -31.24 -18.37
C ASP A 404 8.43 -30.76 -19.38
N TRP A 405 9.24 -29.76 -19.02
CA TRP A 405 10.23 -29.15 -19.93
C TRP A 405 11.59 -28.88 -19.31
N CYS A 406 11.66 -28.54 -18.03
CA CYS A 406 12.91 -28.16 -17.40
C CYS A 406 13.72 -29.40 -17.00
N ARG A 407 14.98 -29.48 -17.43
CA ARG A 407 15.91 -30.55 -17.01
C ARG A 407 16.17 -30.63 -15.50
N PHE A 408 15.78 -29.60 -14.75
CA PHE A 408 15.88 -29.53 -13.29
C PHE A 408 14.52 -29.64 -12.59
N GLY A 409 13.43 -29.76 -13.36
CA GLY A 409 12.09 -29.89 -12.81
C GLY A 409 11.98 -31.23 -12.08
N THR A 410 11.72 -31.15 -10.78
CA THR A 410 11.54 -32.32 -9.92
C THR A 410 10.13 -32.87 -10.02
N GLN A 411 9.13 -31.99 -10.12
CA GLN A 411 7.72 -32.37 -10.27
C GLN A 411 6.99 -31.45 -11.26
N ASP A 412 5.77 -31.83 -11.63
CA ASP A 412 4.89 -31.05 -12.49
C ASP A 412 4.32 -29.84 -11.73
N SER A 413 5.00 -28.70 -11.87
CA SER A 413 4.49 -27.44 -11.33
C SER A 413 3.41 -26.78 -12.18
N THR A 414 3.37 -27.06 -13.48
CA THR A 414 2.44 -26.39 -14.39
C THR A 414 1.04 -26.97 -14.22
N GLY A 415 0.89 -28.29 -14.31
CA GLY A 415 -0.36 -28.99 -14.06
C GLY A 415 -0.88 -28.76 -12.65
N PHE A 416 -0.03 -28.89 -11.63
CA PHE A 416 -0.44 -28.62 -10.25
C PHE A 416 -0.86 -27.15 -10.04
N GLY A 417 -0.12 -26.19 -10.59
CA GLY A 417 -0.49 -24.77 -10.50
C GLY A 417 -1.82 -24.45 -11.17
N ILE A 418 -2.08 -25.01 -12.37
CA ILE A 418 -3.37 -24.89 -13.06
C ILE A 418 -4.49 -25.50 -12.22
N ARG A 419 -4.26 -26.66 -11.61
CA ARG A 419 -5.22 -27.34 -10.75
C ARG A 419 -5.61 -26.48 -9.56
N VAL A 420 -4.62 -25.93 -8.84
CA VAL A 420 -4.85 -25.01 -7.71
C VAL A 420 -5.63 -23.77 -8.19
N GLU A 421 -5.25 -23.20 -9.33
CA GLU A 421 -5.91 -22.00 -9.86
C GLU A 421 -7.38 -22.26 -10.21
N LYS A 422 -7.68 -23.35 -10.91
CA LYS A 422 -9.05 -23.76 -11.26
C LYS A 422 -9.88 -24.19 -10.06
N PHE A 423 -9.24 -24.66 -8.99
CA PHE A 423 -9.96 -24.99 -7.77
C PHE A 423 -10.39 -23.74 -6.99
N MET A 424 -9.58 -22.68 -7.05
CA MET A 424 -9.73 -21.50 -6.17
C MET A 424 -10.14 -20.21 -6.90
N TRP A 425 -10.30 -20.22 -8.23
CA TRP A 425 -10.78 -19.04 -8.95
C TRP A 425 -12.18 -18.63 -8.49
N GLY A 426 -12.54 -17.35 -8.67
CA GLY A 426 -13.79 -16.81 -8.15
C GLY A 426 -13.76 -16.52 -6.64
N SER A 427 -12.83 -17.10 -5.88
CA SER A 427 -12.77 -16.89 -4.42
C SER A 427 -12.47 -15.44 -4.03
N TRP A 428 -13.32 -14.90 -3.14
CA TRP A 428 -13.10 -13.62 -2.48
C TRP A 428 -12.33 -13.81 -1.18
N THR A 429 -11.33 -12.96 -0.96
CA THR A 429 -10.44 -12.94 0.20
C THR A 429 -10.35 -11.53 0.78
N PRO A 430 -9.87 -11.35 2.04
CA PRO A 430 -9.86 -10.03 2.67
C PRO A 430 -9.05 -9.00 1.87
N ALA A 431 -7.96 -9.44 1.24
CA ALA A 431 -7.17 -8.65 0.29
C ALA A 431 -6.80 -9.47 -0.94
N LYS A 432 -5.96 -8.94 -1.84
CA LYS A 432 -5.46 -9.69 -3.00
C LYS A 432 -4.63 -10.91 -2.56
N LEU A 433 -4.83 -12.03 -3.25
CA LEU A 433 -4.07 -13.27 -3.06
C LEU A 433 -3.35 -13.67 -4.35
N LYS A 434 -2.04 -13.88 -4.27
CA LYS A 434 -1.19 -14.37 -5.36
C LYS A 434 -0.50 -15.64 -4.94
N LEU A 435 -0.56 -16.65 -5.78
CA LEU A 435 0.05 -17.95 -5.56
C LEU A 435 1.17 -18.21 -6.55
N ALA A 436 2.07 -19.13 -6.23
CA ALA A 436 2.97 -19.70 -7.21
C ALA A 436 3.39 -21.13 -6.89
N VAL A 437 3.68 -21.90 -7.94
CA VAL A 437 4.19 -23.27 -7.85
C VAL A 437 5.49 -23.36 -8.65
N SER A 438 6.59 -23.70 -7.96
CA SER A 438 7.89 -23.96 -8.58
C SER A 438 8.19 -25.45 -8.54
N GLY A 439 8.53 -26.03 -9.69
CA GLY A 439 8.78 -27.47 -9.84
C GLY A 439 10.12 -27.95 -9.26
N CYS A 440 10.94 -27.05 -8.71
CA CYS A 440 12.19 -27.39 -8.02
C CYS A 440 12.63 -26.23 -7.09
N PRO A 441 13.63 -26.45 -6.20
CA PRO A 441 14.18 -25.43 -5.30
C PRO A 441 14.78 -24.18 -5.96
N ARG A 442 15.01 -24.20 -7.28
CA ARG A 442 15.46 -23.01 -8.02
C ARG A 442 14.42 -21.89 -8.08
N ASN A 443 13.16 -22.21 -7.74
CA ASN A 443 12.14 -21.21 -7.42
C ASN A 443 11.85 -20.20 -8.55
N CYS A 444 11.83 -20.65 -9.81
CA CYS A 444 11.64 -19.76 -10.98
C CYS A 444 10.26 -19.09 -11.01
N ALA A 445 9.26 -19.61 -10.28
CA ALA A 445 7.96 -18.98 -10.13
C ALA A 445 7.92 -17.95 -8.97
N GLU A 446 9.03 -17.75 -8.26
CA GLU A 446 9.17 -16.84 -7.11
C GLU A 446 8.17 -17.16 -5.98
N ALA A 447 7.96 -18.45 -5.70
CA ALA A 447 7.04 -18.95 -4.68
C ALA A 447 7.33 -18.36 -3.28
N THR A 448 8.60 -18.15 -2.95
CA THR A 448 9.04 -17.64 -1.65
C THR A 448 8.76 -16.16 -1.38
N CYS A 449 8.10 -15.46 -2.30
CA CYS A 449 7.63 -14.08 -2.07
C CYS A 449 6.14 -13.89 -2.41
N LYS A 450 5.41 -14.99 -2.64
CA LYS A 450 3.96 -14.97 -2.89
C LYS A 450 3.18 -15.05 -1.58
N ASP A 451 1.89 -14.73 -1.64
CA ASP A 451 1.01 -14.83 -0.47
C ASP A 451 0.95 -16.30 0.02
N ILE A 452 0.89 -17.25 -0.92
CA ILE A 452 1.12 -18.69 -0.70
C ILE A 452 2.01 -19.21 -1.84
N GLY A 453 3.03 -20.00 -1.52
CA GLY A 453 3.97 -20.57 -2.48
C GLY A 453 4.11 -22.08 -2.31
N VAL A 454 4.47 -22.77 -3.38
CA VAL A 454 4.83 -24.19 -3.35
C VAL A 454 6.17 -24.38 -4.04
N ILE A 455 7.07 -25.09 -3.37
CA ILE A 455 8.33 -25.58 -3.93
C ILE A 455 8.27 -27.10 -3.96
N CYS A 456 8.27 -27.67 -5.15
CA CYS A 456 8.38 -29.11 -5.33
C CYS A 456 9.82 -29.56 -5.06
N VAL A 457 9.95 -30.66 -4.33
CA VAL A 457 11.19 -31.37 -4.01
C VAL A 457 10.98 -32.86 -4.23
N ASP A 458 12.05 -33.67 -4.25
CA ASP A 458 11.92 -35.11 -4.53
C ASP A 458 11.03 -35.82 -3.51
N SER A 459 11.00 -35.29 -2.28
CA SER A 459 10.21 -35.84 -1.16
C SER A 459 8.77 -35.31 -1.07
N GLY A 460 8.33 -34.41 -1.97
CA GLY A 460 6.97 -33.86 -1.96
C GLY A 460 6.89 -32.36 -2.24
N PHE A 461 5.91 -31.70 -1.61
CA PHE A 461 5.54 -30.31 -1.85
C PHE A 461 5.74 -29.47 -0.58
N GLU A 462 6.76 -28.62 -0.58
CA GLU A 462 7.00 -27.68 0.51
C GLU A 462 6.10 -26.46 0.33
N ILE A 463 5.21 -26.25 1.28
CA ILE A 463 4.22 -25.17 1.26
C ILE A 463 4.77 -23.99 2.05
N HIS A 464 4.68 -22.81 1.44
CA HIS A 464 5.15 -21.53 1.94
C HIS A 464 3.97 -20.56 2.05
N PHE A 465 4.02 -19.63 3.00
CA PHE A 465 2.97 -18.61 3.16
C PHE A 465 3.51 -17.29 3.71
N ALA A 466 2.64 -16.27 3.77
CA ALA A 466 2.94 -14.97 4.40
C ALA A 466 4.02 -14.13 3.69
N GLY A 467 4.25 -14.36 2.39
CA GLY A 467 5.16 -13.54 1.58
C GLY A 467 4.50 -12.28 1.02
N ALA A 468 5.34 -11.33 0.58
CA ALA A 468 4.92 -10.12 -0.10
C ALA A 468 6.00 -9.57 -1.04
N ALA A 469 5.58 -9.15 -2.24
CA ALA A 469 6.44 -8.46 -3.21
C ALA A 469 5.74 -7.16 -3.68
N GLY A 470 5.67 -6.17 -2.80
CA GLY A 470 4.99 -4.89 -3.04
C GLY A 470 5.65 -3.74 -2.28
N LEU A 471 4.86 -2.93 -1.57
CA LEU A 471 5.38 -1.87 -0.67
C LEU A 471 6.32 -2.46 0.38
N ASP A 472 5.97 -3.62 0.92
CA ASP A 472 6.84 -4.43 1.75
C ASP A 472 7.36 -5.59 0.90
N ILE A 473 8.67 -5.82 0.95
CA ILE A 473 9.30 -7.05 0.46
C ILE A 473 9.47 -7.97 1.66
N LYS A 474 8.78 -9.11 1.64
CA LYS A 474 8.80 -10.09 2.71
C LYS A 474 8.92 -11.50 2.12
N GLY A 475 9.94 -12.24 2.57
CA GLY A 475 10.05 -13.67 2.30
C GLY A 475 8.93 -14.45 3.00
N THR A 476 8.57 -15.59 2.43
CA THR A 476 7.61 -16.50 3.04
C THR A 476 8.18 -17.22 4.25
N ASP A 477 7.28 -17.72 5.09
CA ASP A 477 7.56 -18.71 6.11
C ASP A 477 7.16 -20.10 5.58
N VAL A 478 7.93 -21.13 5.94
CA VAL A 478 7.57 -22.52 5.64
C VAL A 478 6.35 -22.91 6.49
N LEU A 479 5.28 -23.36 5.85
CA LEU A 479 4.12 -23.94 6.52
C LEU A 479 4.40 -25.40 6.88
N GLY A 480 4.88 -26.19 5.92
CA GLY A 480 5.21 -27.60 6.08
C GLY A 480 5.44 -28.32 4.75
N LEU A 481 5.80 -29.60 4.82
CA LEU A 481 6.04 -30.48 3.67
C LEU A 481 4.97 -31.58 3.65
N VAL A 482 4.35 -31.80 2.49
CA VAL A 482 3.36 -32.87 2.27
C VAL A 482 3.78 -33.72 1.07
N LYS A 483 3.25 -34.95 0.95
CA LYS A 483 3.75 -35.92 -0.03
C LYS A 483 3.08 -35.80 -1.39
N THR A 484 1.79 -35.48 -1.42
CA THR A 484 0.98 -35.53 -2.65
C THR A 484 0.40 -34.16 -3.00
N GLU A 485 0.03 -34.01 -4.27
CA GLU A 485 -0.70 -32.81 -4.74
C GLU A 485 -2.05 -32.64 -4.03
N ASP A 486 -2.74 -33.74 -3.73
CA ASP A 486 -4.04 -33.73 -3.05
C ASP A 486 -3.89 -33.18 -1.64
N GLU A 487 -2.87 -33.64 -0.90
CA GLU A 487 -2.53 -33.09 0.40
C GLU A 487 -2.16 -31.60 0.27
N ALA A 488 -1.32 -31.24 -0.70
CA ALA A 488 -0.91 -29.85 -0.89
C ALA A 488 -2.10 -28.93 -1.18
N LEU A 489 -3.01 -29.35 -2.06
CA LEU A 489 -4.24 -28.63 -2.36
C LEU A 489 -5.10 -28.47 -1.11
N GLU A 490 -5.32 -29.54 -0.33
CA GLU A 490 -6.11 -29.47 0.90
C GLU A 490 -5.55 -28.42 1.88
N HIS A 491 -4.24 -28.43 2.10
CA HIS A 491 -3.58 -27.50 3.03
C HIS A 491 -3.63 -26.05 2.53
N ILE A 492 -3.39 -25.80 1.24
CA ILE A 492 -3.45 -24.46 0.62
C ILE A 492 -4.86 -23.88 0.71
N VAL A 493 -5.86 -24.71 0.42
CA VAL A 493 -7.27 -24.32 0.45
C VAL A 493 -7.72 -24.06 1.88
N ALA A 494 -7.37 -24.94 2.83
CA ALA A 494 -7.69 -24.77 4.24
C ALA A 494 -7.04 -23.49 4.82
N LEU A 495 -5.75 -23.25 4.50
CA LEU A 495 -5.06 -22.01 4.89
C LEU A 495 -5.78 -20.78 4.32
N THR A 496 -6.21 -20.86 3.07
CA THR A 496 -6.95 -19.77 2.43
C THR A 496 -8.29 -19.52 3.11
N GLN A 497 -9.03 -20.58 3.49
CA GLN A 497 -10.27 -20.42 4.24
C GLN A 497 -10.06 -19.85 5.63
N MET A 498 -9.03 -20.30 6.35
CA MET A 498 -8.66 -19.74 7.64
C MET A 498 -8.38 -18.23 7.52
N TYR A 499 -7.64 -17.83 6.48
CA TYR A 499 -7.42 -16.41 6.18
C TYR A 499 -8.71 -15.66 5.81
N ARG A 500 -9.60 -16.28 5.03
CA ARG A 500 -10.90 -15.68 4.68
C ARG A 500 -11.75 -15.38 5.92
N GLU A 501 -11.78 -16.34 6.85
CA GLU A 501 -12.59 -16.30 8.06
C GLU A 501 -11.98 -15.50 9.20
N GLN A 502 -10.70 -15.11 9.14
CA GLN A 502 -10.03 -14.43 10.25
C GLN A 502 -9.39 -13.10 9.85
N GLY A 503 -9.13 -12.88 8.55
CA GLY A 503 -8.54 -11.66 8.05
C GLY A 503 -9.51 -10.49 8.08
N ARG A 504 -9.03 -9.33 8.51
CA ARG A 504 -9.78 -8.07 8.43
C ARG A 504 -9.82 -7.63 6.97
N TYR A 505 -10.91 -6.99 6.52
CA TYR A 505 -10.98 -6.52 5.14
C TYR A 505 -9.80 -5.59 4.80
N LEU A 506 -9.16 -5.81 3.65
CA LEU A 506 -7.89 -5.23 3.18
C LEU A 506 -6.62 -5.61 3.98
N GLU A 507 -6.71 -6.49 4.98
CA GLU A 507 -5.54 -7.05 5.66
C GLU A 507 -4.85 -8.08 4.76
N ARG A 508 -3.60 -7.83 4.37
CA ARG A 508 -2.79 -8.78 3.59
C ARG A 508 -2.42 -10.01 4.42
N ILE A 509 -2.28 -11.17 3.78
CA ILE A 509 -2.02 -12.45 4.47
C ILE A 509 -0.80 -12.39 5.40
N TYR A 510 0.26 -11.65 5.05
CA TYR A 510 1.44 -11.55 5.91
C TYR A 510 1.22 -10.72 7.19
N LYS A 511 0.30 -9.74 7.14
CA LYS A 511 -0.12 -8.96 8.32
C LYS A 511 -1.04 -9.80 9.20
N TRP A 512 -1.97 -10.50 8.57
CA TRP A 512 -2.84 -11.47 9.24
C TRP A 512 -2.01 -12.55 9.94
N ALA A 513 -1.04 -13.15 9.25
CA ALA A 513 -0.16 -14.18 9.81
C ALA A 513 0.64 -13.65 11.01
N LYS A 514 1.16 -12.42 10.92
CA LYS A 514 1.82 -11.76 12.06
C LYS A 514 0.88 -11.56 13.25
N ARG A 515 -0.39 -11.22 13.00
CA ARG A 515 -1.41 -10.98 14.05
C ARG A 515 -1.86 -12.27 14.73
N ILE A 516 -2.10 -13.33 13.96
CA ILE A 516 -2.54 -14.63 14.49
C ILE A 516 -1.38 -15.41 15.12
N GLY A 517 -0.17 -15.26 14.59
CA GLY A 517 1.01 -16.03 14.99
C GLY A 517 1.23 -17.22 14.06
N HIS A 518 2.45 -17.38 13.56
CA HIS A 518 2.78 -18.41 12.56
C HIS A 518 2.63 -19.82 13.14
N ASP A 519 2.97 -20.02 14.42
CA ASP A 519 2.86 -21.33 15.07
C ASP A 519 1.41 -21.75 15.28
N GLU A 520 0.51 -20.82 15.57
CA GLU A 520 -0.93 -21.12 15.68
C GLU A 520 -1.51 -21.51 14.31
N ILE A 521 -1.08 -20.84 13.24
CA ILE A 521 -1.47 -21.20 11.86
C ILE A 521 -0.95 -22.59 11.51
N ARG A 522 0.33 -22.89 11.77
CA ARG A 522 0.90 -24.22 11.53
C ARG A 522 0.19 -25.29 12.36
N ARG A 523 -0.13 -25.01 13.63
CA ARG A 523 -0.85 -25.93 14.49
C ARG A 523 -2.22 -26.29 13.91
N GLN A 524 -2.99 -25.31 13.44
CA GLN A 524 -4.32 -25.57 12.87
C GLN A 524 -4.28 -26.21 11.47
N ILE A 525 -3.33 -25.81 10.62
CA ILE A 525 -3.30 -26.27 9.22
C ILE A 525 -2.50 -27.56 9.07
N MET A 526 -1.34 -27.69 9.72
CA MET A 526 -0.51 -28.90 9.63
C MET A 526 -0.84 -29.90 10.75
N GLY A 527 -1.00 -29.41 11.99
CA GLY A 527 -1.08 -30.24 13.20
C GLY A 527 -2.48 -30.70 13.61
N ASP A 528 -3.55 -30.19 12.99
CA ASP A 528 -4.94 -30.46 13.36
C ASP A 528 -5.76 -30.86 12.11
N PRO A 529 -5.76 -32.16 11.75
CA PRO A 529 -6.43 -32.64 10.52
C PRO A 529 -7.93 -32.36 10.50
N GLU A 530 -8.60 -32.44 11.65
CA GLU A 530 -10.05 -32.18 11.74
C GLU A 530 -10.36 -30.72 11.44
N LYS A 531 -9.62 -29.77 12.04
CA LYS A 531 -9.78 -28.35 11.71
C LYS A 531 -9.41 -28.04 10.28
N ARG A 532 -8.28 -28.57 9.78
CA ARG A 532 -7.89 -28.41 8.37
C ARG A 532 -9.01 -28.87 7.44
N ARG A 533 -9.59 -30.06 7.71
CA ARG A 533 -10.67 -30.58 6.88
C ARG A 533 -11.92 -29.73 6.95
N ALA A 534 -12.29 -29.25 8.13
CA ALA A 534 -13.43 -28.35 8.30
C ALA A 534 -13.25 -27.02 7.52
N TYR A 535 -12.03 -26.46 7.49
CA TYR A 535 -11.71 -25.30 6.65
C TYR A 535 -11.82 -25.63 5.15
N TYR A 536 -11.28 -26.77 4.73
CA TYR A 536 -11.38 -27.22 3.34
C TYR A 536 -12.84 -27.36 2.88
N ASP A 537 -13.67 -28.05 3.66
CA ASP A 537 -15.07 -28.31 3.31
C ASP A 537 -15.88 -27.00 3.22
N ARG A 538 -15.64 -26.04 4.13
CA ARG A 538 -16.28 -24.71 4.06
C ARG A 538 -15.81 -23.90 2.86
N PHE A 539 -14.55 -24.02 2.46
CA PHE A 539 -14.07 -23.40 1.22
C PHE A 539 -14.81 -23.97 0.02
N VAL A 540 -14.86 -25.30 -0.10
CA VAL A 540 -15.54 -26.01 -1.19
C VAL A 540 -17.00 -25.58 -1.28
N PHE A 541 -17.72 -25.57 -0.16
CA PHE A 541 -19.10 -25.09 -0.09
C PHE A 541 -19.23 -23.65 -0.63
N SER A 542 -18.35 -22.74 -0.21
CA SER A 542 -18.43 -21.36 -0.70
C SER A 542 -18.14 -21.21 -2.21
N GLN A 543 -17.37 -22.13 -2.81
CA GLN A 543 -17.03 -22.04 -4.24
C GLN A 543 -18.19 -22.43 -5.14
N THR A 544 -19.19 -23.17 -4.66
CA THR A 544 -20.38 -23.52 -5.46
C THR A 544 -21.19 -22.28 -5.85
N PHE A 545 -20.99 -21.15 -5.17
CA PHE A 545 -21.68 -19.88 -5.41
C PHE A 545 -20.76 -18.80 -6.02
N ALA A 546 -19.44 -18.94 -5.91
CA ALA A 546 -18.48 -17.90 -6.31
C ALA A 546 -17.85 -18.10 -7.69
N GLN A 547 -17.84 -19.33 -8.22
CA GLN A 547 -17.21 -19.70 -9.50
C GLN A 547 -18.12 -19.41 -10.71
N VAL A 548 -18.60 -18.18 -10.80
CA VAL A 548 -19.38 -17.67 -11.93
C VAL A 548 -18.51 -16.69 -12.71
N ASP A 549 -18.42 -16.86 -14.03
CA ASP A 549 -17.76 -15.85 -14.87
C ASP A 549 -18.63 -14.60 -14.91
N PRO A 550 -18.15 -13.45 -14.40
CA PRO A 550 -18.98 -12.25 -14.27
C PRO A 550 -19.42 -11.66 -15.61
N TRP A 551 -18.74 -12.00 -16.71
CA TRP A 551 -19.06 -11.49 -18.04
C TRP A 551 -20.10 -12.31 -18.77
N SER A 552 -20.20 -13.61 -18.48
CA SER A 552 -21.26 -14.47 -19.05
C SER A 552 -22.66 -13.86 -18.94
N GLU A 553 -23.05 -13.34 -17.77
CA GLU A 553 -24.34 -12.67 -17.57
C GLU A 553 -24.37 -11.23 -18.13
N ARG A 554 -23.30 -10.45 -17.96
CA ARG A 554 -23.23 -9.04 -18.40
C ARG A 554 -23.27 -8.90 -19.93
N VAL A 555 -22.64 -9.83 -20.65
CA VAL A 555 -22.69 -9.91 -22.11
C VAL A 555 -24.13 -10.16 -22.58
N SER A 556 -24.92 -10.95 -21.85
CA SER A 556 -26.34 -11.19 -22.16
C SER A 556 -27.25 -9.98 -21.88
N GLY A 557 -26.74 -8.98 -21.16
CA GLY A 557 -27.37 -7.67 -20.99
C GLY A 557 -27.77 -7.29 -19.57
N LYS A 558 -27.43 -8.12 -18.57
CA LYS A 558 -27.53 -7.76 -17.15
C LYS A 558 -26.69 -6.51 -16.87
N ASP A 559 -27.26 -5.55 -16.15
CA ASP A 559 -26.62 -4.28 -15.77
C ASP A 559 -26.09 -3.42 -16.94
N LYS A 560 -26.66 -3.53 -18.14
CA LYS A 560 -26.31 -2.71 -19.32
C LYS A 560 -26.26 -1.20 -19.06
N HIS A 561 -27.03 -0.70 -18.10
CA HIS A 561 -27.04 0.71 -17.72
C HIS A 561 -25.69 1.19 -17.14
N GLU A 562 -24.88 0.30 -16.56
CA GLU A 562 -23.57 0.66 -15.99
C GLU A 562 -22.52 1.03 -17.06
N PHE A 563 -22.71 0.57 -18.30
CA PHE A 563 -21.76 0.73 -19.41
C PHE A 563 -22.24 1.73 -20.48
N LYS A 564 -23.41 2.34 -20.27
CA LYS A 564 -23.86 3.44 -21.14
C LYS A 564 -23.20 4.74 -20.66
N PRO A 565 -22.53 5.51 -21.54
CA PRO A 565 -22.09 6.85 -21.20
C PRO A 565 -23.27 7.68 -20.68
N MET A 566 -23.03 8.54 -19.69
CA MET A 566 -24.03 9.53 -19.31
C MET A 566 -24.28 10.43 -20.52
N ALA A 567 -25.55 10.72 -20.80
CA ALA A 567 -25.89 11.63 -21.90
C ALA A 567 -25.16 12.96 -21.70
N THR A 568 -24.36 13.36 -22.69
CA THR A 568 -23.73 14.67 -22.70
C THR A 568 -24.80 15.68 -23.10
N ILE A 569 -25.46 16.27 -22.11
CA ILE A 569 -26.43 17.33 -22.34
C ILE A 569 -25.63 18.60 -22.61
N SER A 570 -25.73 19.16 -23.82
CA SER A 570 -25.13 20.47 -24.10
C SER A 570 -25.81 21.54 -23.22
N TYR A 571 -25.10 22.62 -22.87
CA TYR A 571 -25.67 23.69 -22.03
C TYR A 571 -27.01 24.22 -22.57
N ASN A 572 -27.15 24.27 -23.90
CA ASN A 572 -28.39 24.68 -24.57
C ASN A 572 -29.55 23.68 -24.40
N GLN A 573 -29.26 22.40 -24.21
CA GLN A 573 -30.27 21.35 -23.97
C GLN A 573 -30.61 21.17 -22.48
N ALA A 574 -29.78 21.71 -21.58
CA ALA A 574 -30.04 21.72 -20.13
C ALA A 574 -30.85 22.96 -19.69
N ALA A 575 -30.98 23.95 -20.58
CA ALA A 575 -31.69 25.21 -20.36
C ALA A 575 -33.13 25.22 -20.92
N GLU A 576 -33.55 24.13 -21.56
CA GLU A 576 -34.97 23.79 -21.82
C GLU A 576 -35.45 22.77 -20.78
#